data_AF-X1HJ32-F1
#
_entry.id   AF-X1HJ32-F1
#
_cell.length_a   1.000
_cell.length_b   1.000
_cell.length_c   1.000
_cell.angle_alpha   90.00
_cell.angle_beta   90.00
_cell.angle_gamma   90.00
#
_symmetry.space_group_name_H-M   'P 1'
#
loop_
_entity.id
_entity.type
_entity.pdbx_description
1 polymer ?
#
loop_
_entity_poly.entity_id
_entity_poly.type
_entity_poly.pdbx_seq_one_letter_code
_entity_poly.pdbx_strand_id
1 'polypeptide(L)'
;MTNDQALKTLIKKIYTRKKQSVWTVTEGKKQSGKTNFVLRQMELLHELGLAEGFGSNVQSLKVPFEVDFIQDFKTLKARCQMLNPDPEKHGIKRYFFFASEMGKFFPRDQPWRNTKFIEELQLVRKVGLNWLGDGINRIDKRIVNETHFDGKFRKVSIMRPDIATYHNYSSNRTVTIHNIKPTTLTYNTWESCNFYMEPQTEDTDIPLNADHQIVKQYLAAGCSIAKT
;
A
#
# COMPACT_ATOMS: atom_id res chain seq x y z
N MET A 1 16.06 -7.10 25.03
CA MET A 1 15.30 -6.16 24.17
C MET A 1 13.85 -6.63 24.17
N THR A 2 12.88 -5.78 24.50
CA THR A 2 11.46 -6.18 24.45
C THR A 2 11.04 -6.39 22.98
N ASN A 3 10.04 -7.24 22.73
CA ASN A 3 9.61 -7.53 21.35
C ASN A 3 9.01 -6.31 20.63
N ASP A 4 8.43 -5.37 21.36
CA ASP A 4 7.98 -4.07 20.82
C ASP A 4 9.17 -3.21 20.36
N GLN A 5 10.29 -3.25 21.11
CA GLN A 5 11.53 -2.57 20.73
C GLN A 5 12.17 -3.22 19.49
N ALA A 6 12.06 -4.53 19.32
CA ALA A 6 12.51 -5.23 18.12
C ALA A 6 11.71 -4.81 16.89
N LEU A 7 10.38 -4.71 17.01
CA LEU A 7 9.51 -4.19 15.94
C LEU A 7 9.84 -2.73 15.61
N LYS A 8 9.97 -1.85 16.61
CA LYS A 8 10.39 -0.45 16.42
C LYS A 8 11.71 -0.34 15.67
N THR A 9 12.69 -1.17 16.05
CA THR A 9 14.00 -1.22 15.40
C THR A 9 13.89 -1.65 13.94
N LEU A 10 13.06 -2.65 13.66
CA LEU A 10 12.80 -3.11 12.30
C LEU A 10 12.12 -2.02 11.46
N ILE A 11 11.06 -1.38 11.98
CA ILE A 11 10.34 -0.29 11.30
C ILE A 11 11.30 0.86 10.99
N LYS A 12 12.06 1.31 11.98
CA LYS A 12 13.09 2.33 11.77
C LYS A 12 14.03 1.92 10.63
N LYS A 13 14.58 0.69 10.68
CA LYS A 13 15.48 0.19 9.64
C LYS A 13 14.85 0.12 8.25
N ILE A 14 13.57 -0.23 8.13
CA ILE A 14 12.86 -0.30 6.84
C ILE A 14 12.72 1.10 6.25
N TYR A 15 12.21 2.06 7.04
CA TYR A 15 11.78 3.36 6.54
C TYR A 15 12.87 4.45 6.58
N THR A 16 13.96 4.28 7.34
CA THR A 16 15.07 5.26 7.37
C THR A 16 16.23 4.89 6.46
N ARG A 17 16.35 3.64 6.01
CA ARG A 17 17.52 3.17 5.24
C ARG A 17 17.58 3.80 3.85
N LYS A 18 16.43 4.18 3.27
CA LYS A 18 16.36 4.75 1.94
C LYS A 18 16.14 6.26 2.02
N LYS A 19 16.87 6.99 1.16
CA LYS A 19 16.57 8.39 0.82
C LYS A 19 15.37 8.52 -0.14
N GLN A 20 14.66 7.42 -0.37
CA GLN A 20 13.55 7.30 -1.30
C GLN A 20 12.34 6.71 -0.58
N SER A 21 11.18 6.92 -1.19
CA SER A 21 9.90 6.34 -0.78
C SER A 21 9.94 4.81 -0.67
N VAL A 22 9.44 4.33 0.47
CA VAL A 22 9.35 2.92 0.81
C VAL A 22 7.90 2.46 0.74
N TRP A 23 7.67 1.40 -0.01
CA TRP A 23 6.37 0.78 -0.17
C TRP A 23 6.40 -0.61 0.42
N THR A 24 5.56 -0.83 1.43
CA THR A 24 5.38 -2.16 2.02
C THR A 24 3.92 -2.56 1.99
N VAL A 25 3.72 -3.85 2.15
CA VAL A 25 2.40 -4.44 2.06
C VAL A 25 2.25 -5.58 3.04
N THR A 26 1.07 -5.69 3.63
CA THR A 26 0.75 -6.72 4.62
C THR A 26 -0.30 -7.68 4.05
N GLU A 27 0.11 -8.92 3.86
CA GLU A 27 -0.75 -10.03 3.49
C GLU A 27 -1.27 -10.78 4.72
N GLY A 28 -2.48 -11.31 4.62
CA GLY A 28 -3.08 -12.14 5.66
C GLY A 28 -4.47 -12.62 5.28
N LYS A 29 -4.94 -13.66 5.97
CA LYS A 29 -6.33 -14.11 5.85
C LYS A 29 -7.28 -13.06 6.44
N LYS A 30 -8.59 -13.18 6.17
CA LYS A 30 -9.59 -12.39 6.92
C LYS A 30 -9.39 -12.66 8.42
N GLN A 31 -9.56 -11.64 9.26
CA GLN A 31 -9.36 -11.69 10.72
C GLN A 31 -7.93 -12.00 11.21
N SER A 32 -6.92 -12.11 10.35
CA SER A 32 -5.53 -12.35 10.80
C SER A 32 -4.86 -11.14 11.47
N GLY A 33 -5.61 -10.07 11.73
CA GLY A 33 -5.07 -8.81 12.26
C GLY A 33 -4.23 -8.01 11.26
N LYS A 34 -4.34 -8.23 9.94
CA LYS A 34 -3.50 -7.53 8.94
C LYS A 34 -3.66 -6.02 8.98
N THR A 35 -4.91 -5.52 8.97
CA THR A 35 -5.23 -4.10 9.02
C THR A 35 -4.76 -3.48 10.34
N ASN A 36 -5.07 -4.14 11.46
CA ASN A 36 -4.61 -3.76 12.78
C ASN A 36 -3.07 -3.64 12.83
N PHE A 37 -2.37 -4.58 12.19
CA PHE A 37 -0.91 -4.55 12.12
C PHE A 37 -0.36 -3.42 11.25
N VAL A 38 -1.01 -3.07 10.12
CA VAL A 38 -0.59 -1.91 9.32
C VAL A 38 -0.81 -0.61 10.09
N LEU A 39 -1.94 -0.48 10.77
CA LEU A 39 -2.22 0.66 11.65
C LEU A 39 -1.23 0.73 12.83
N ARG A 40 -0.81 -0.41 13.39
CA ARG A 40 0.26 -0.44 14.38
C ARG A 40 1.58 0.06 13.80
N GLN A 41 1.91 -0.27 12.54
CA GLN A 41 3.10 0.30 11.89
C GLN A 41 2.99 1.82 11.75
N MET A 42 1.81 2.33 11.40
CA MET A 42 1.55 3.77 11.29
C MET A 42 1.73 4.49 12.63
N GLU A 43 1.22 3.94 13.74
CA GLU A 43 1.49 4.48 15.09
C GLU A 43 2.99 4.50 15.39
N LEU A 44 3.69 3.40 15.12
CA LEU A 44 5.12 3.31 15.38
C LEU A 44 5.92 4.32 14.56
N LEU A 45 5.52 4.58 13.32
CA LEU A 45 6.14 5.60 12.48
C LEU A 45 5.97 7.01 13.07
N HIS A 46 4.80 7.30 13.62
CA HIS A 46 4.55 8.55 14.33
C HIS A 46 5.35 8.63 15.64
N GLU A 47 5.29 7.60 16.49
CA GLU A 47 6.04 7.50 17.76
C GLU A 47 7.56 7.69 17.55
N LEU A 48 8.09 7.24 16.41
CA LEU A 48 9.50 7.35 16.06
C LEU A 48 9.87 8.67 15.36
N GLY A 49 8.91 9.55 15.09
CA GLY A 49 9.13 10.82 14.38
C GLY A 49 9.62 10.63 12.95
N LEU A 50 9.17 9.57 12.27
CA LEU A 50 9.67 9.20 10.93
C LEU A 50 8.82 9.73 9.78
N ALA A 51 7.68 10.34 10.08
CA ALA A 51 6.71 10.83 9.13
C ALA A 51 6.50 12.35 9.29
N GLU A 52 6.48 13.06 8.17
CA GLU A 52 6.16 14.47 8.08
C GLU A 52 4.68 14.70 7.77
N GLY A 53 3.97 13.66 7.35
CA GLY A 53 2.51 13.67 7.19
C GLY A 53 1.95 12.26 7.02
N PHE A 54 0.66 12.12 7.31
CA PHE A 54 -0.07 10.87 7.16
C PHE A 54 -1.34 11.07 6.36
N GLY A 55 -1.69 10.05 5.57
CA GLY A 55 -2.97 9.96 4.89
C GLY A 55 -3.59 8.56 5.05
N SER A 56 -4.91 8.47 4.92
CA SER A 56 -5.65 7.22 4.99
C SER A 56 -6.87 7.27 4.06
N ASN A 57 -7.20 6.14 3.43
CA ASN A 57 -8.48 6.00 2.74
C ASN A 57 -9.64 5.60 3.67
N VAL A 58 -9.39 5.41 4.97
CA VAL A 58 -10.40 5.03 5.97
C VAL A 58 -10.90 6.28 6.68
N GLN A 59 -12.17 6.63 6.50
CA GLN A 59 -12.76 7.86 7.04
C GLN A 59 -12.89 7.87 8.57
N SER A 60 -13.27 6.75 9.16
CA SER A 60 -13.46 6.58 10.61
C SER A 60 -12.18 6.38 11.40
N LEU A 61 -11.02 6.56 10.77
CA LEU A 61 -9.75 6.37 11.45
C LEU A 61 -9.55 7.46 12.50
N LYS A 62 -9.67 7.09 13.79
CA LYS A 62 -9.44 7.98 14.93
C LYS A 62 -8.05 7.72 15.49
N VAL A 63 -7.23 8.77 15.46
CA VAL A 63 -5.81 8.72 15.85
C VAL A 63 -5.44 9.94 16.69
N PRO A 64 -4.37 9.87 17.51
CA PRO A 64 -3.93 11.01 18.32
C PRO A 64 -3.05 12.02 17.56
N PHE A 65 -2.98 11.91 16.23
CA PHE A 65 -2.17 12.76 15.36
C PHE A 65 -2.93 13.11 14.08
N GLU A 66 -2.43 14.07 13.30
CA GLU A 66 -3.11 14.49 12.07
C GLU A 66 -2.98 13.42 10.97
N VAL A 67 -4.12 13.07 10.36
CA VAL A 67 -4.21 12.15 9.24
C VAL A 67 -5.19 12.73 8.23
N ASP A 68 -4.71 12.96 7.02
CA ASP A 68 -5.57 13.38 5.92
C ASP A 68 -6.48 12.22 5.50
N PHE A 69 -7.77 12.52 5.33
CA PHE A 69 -8.66 11.60 4.63
C PHE A 69 -8.47 11.76 3.12
N ILE A 70 -8.02 10.70 2.47
CA ILE A 70 -7.71 10.68 1.04
C ILE A 70 -8.74 9.83 0.31
N GLN A 71 -9.58 10.48 -0.48
CA GLN A 71 -10.67 9.81 -1.21
C GLN A 71 -10.29 9.43 -2.64
N ASP A 72 -9.27 10.10 -3.18
CA ASP A 72 -8.89 9.98 -4.58
C ASP A 72 -7.37 10.25 -4.76
N PHE A 73 -6.89 9.91 -5.95
CA PHE A 73 -5.48 10.03 -6.30
C PHE A 73 -5.02 11.50 -6.47
N LYS A 74 -5.89 12.39 -6.97
CA LYS A 74 -5.55 13.81 -7.15
C LYS A 74 -5.25 14.47 -5.81
N THR A 75 -6.05 14.17 -4.80
CA THR A 75 -5.85 14.59 -3.42
C THR A 75 -4.56 14.00 -2.84
N LEU A 76 -4.29 12.70 -3.05
CA LEU A 76 -3.03 12.07 -2.62
C LEU A 76 -1.80 12.78 -3.22
N LYS A 77 -1.84 13.04 -4.53
CA LYS A 77 -0.78 13.71 -5.28
C LYS A 77 -0.55 15.12 -4.79
N ALA A 78 -1.63 15.89 -4.62
CA ALA A 78 -1.56 17.25 -4.10
C ALA A 78 -0.91 17.29 -2.71
N ARG A 79 -1.28 16.39 -1.79
CA ARG A 79 -0.68 16.32 -0.45
C ARG A 79 0.81 16.02 -0.49
N CYS A 80 1.24 15.07 -1.31
CA CYS A 80 2.67 14.77 -1.47
C CYS A 80 3.44 15.97 -2.04
N GLN A 81 2.87 16.67 -3.03
CA GLN A 81 3.49 17.85 -3.64
C GLN A 81 3.51 19.07 -2.72
N MET A 82 2.50 19.25 -1.87
CA MET A 82 2.50 20.32 -0.87
C MET A 82 3.62 20.15 0.14
N LEU A 83 3.93 18.91 0.53
CA LEU A 83 5.07 18.63 1.40
C LEU A 83 6.41 18.80 0.69
N ASN A 84 6.44 18.51 -0.62
CA ASN A 84 7.65 18.52 -1.45
C ASN A 84 7.42 19.30 -2.76
N PRO A 85 7.28 20.64 -2.70
CA PRO A 85 7.03 21.45 -3.90
C PRO A 85 8.24 21.49 -4.84
N ASP A 86 9.44 21.38 -4.27
CA ASP A 86 10.71 21.22 -4.99
C ASP A 86 11.57 20.18 -4.24
N PRO A 87 11.37 18.87 -4.53
CA PRO A 87 12.07 17.78 -3.86
C PRO A 87 13.58 17.78 -4.09
N GLU A 88 14.05 18.31 -5.22
CA GLU A 88 15.48 18.34 -5.57
C GLU A 88 16.24 19.34 -4.71
N LYS A 89 15.60 20.48 -4.41
CA LYS A 89 16.21 21.55 -3.61
C LYS A 89 16.09 21.36 -2.10
N HIS A 90 14.95 20.82 -1.62
CA HIS A 90 14.64 20.75 -0.18
C HIS A 90 14.75 19.35 0.42
N GLY A 91 15.02 18.35 -0.41
CA GLY A 91 14.98 16.94 -0.02
C GLY A 91 13.55 16.42 0.08
N ILE A 92 13.43 15.08 0.13
CA ILE A 92 12.14 14.39 0.13
C ILE A 92 11.65 14.19 1.58
N LYS A 93 10.62 14.92 1.96
CA LYS A 93 9.79 14.64 3.15
C LYS A 93 8.92 13.42 2.92
N ARG A 94 8.72 12.61 3.95
CA ARG A 94 8.00 11.34 3.88
C ARG A 94 6.53 11.54 4.24
N TYR A 95 5.68 11.36 3.24
CA TYR A 95 4.25 11.25 3.42
C TYR A 95 3.85 9.78 3.50
N PHE A 96 3.24 9.33 4.59
CA PHE A 96 2.83 7.95 4.77
C PHE A 96 1.35 7.76 4.50
N PHE A 97 1.03 6.99 3.47
CA PHE A 97 -0.34 6.68 3.13
C PHE A 97 -0.71 5.27 3.56
N PHE A 98 -1.70 5.17 4.46
CA PHE A 98 -2.35 3.93 4.82
C PHE A 98 -3.45 3.58 3.82
N ALA A 99 -3.19 2.53 3.07
CA ALA A 99 -4.04 2.06 1.99
C ALA A 99 -4.75 0.77 2.42
N SER A 100 -5.93 0.93 3.01
CA SER A 100 -6.73 -0.22 3.42
C SER A 100 -7.51 -0.82 2.26
N GLU A 101 -7.64 -2.15 2.29
CA GLU A 101 -8.38 -2.95 1.34
C GLU A 101 -7.91 -2.74 -0.10
N MET A 102 -6.60 -2.90 -0.36
CA MET A 102 -5.99 -2.60 -1.66
C MET A 102 -6.64 -3.31 -2.85
N GLY A 103 -7.35 -4.42 -2.64
CA GLY A 103 -8.15 -5.07 -3.69
C GLY A 103 -9.29 -4.21 -4.26
N LYS A 104 -9.72 -3.15 -3.55
CA LYS A 104 -10.66 -2.14 -4.05
C LYS A 104 -10.00 -1.15 -5.01
N PHE A 105 -8.70 -0.92 -4.85
CA PHE A 105 -7.92 -0.03 -5.72
C PHE A 105 -7.41 -0.74 -6.97
N PHE A 106 -7.09 -2.03 -6.83
CA PHE A 106 -6.57 -2.86 -7.90
C PHE A 106 -7.49 -4.06 -8.19
N PRO A 107 -8.71 -3.83 -8.72
CA PRO A 107 -9.65 -4.89 -9.06
C PRO A 107 -9.05 -5.86 -10.10
N ARG A 108 -9.29 -7.17 -9.92
CA ARG A 108 -8.78 -8.21 -10.84
C ARG A 108 -9.43 -8.18 -12.21
N ASP A 109 -10.70 -7.82 -12.24
CA ASP A 109 -11.57 -7.81 -13.41
C ASP A 109 -11.31 -6.60 -14.33
N GLN A 110 -10.50 -5.62 -13.90
CA GLN A 110 -10.23 -4.39 -14.65
C GLN A 110 -8.72 -4.10 -14.74
N PRO A 111 -7.93 -4.99 -15.36
CA PRO A 111 -6.47 -4.90 -15.35
C PRO A 111 -5.91 -3.61 -15.97
N TRP A 112 -6.55 -3.04 -17.00
CA TRP A 112 -6.11 -1.79 -17.63
C TRP A 112 -6.18 -0.57 -16.70
N ARG A 113 -7.17 -0.53 -15.80
CA ARG A 113 -7.31 0.55 -14.81
C ARG A 113 -6.14 0.56 -13.83
N ASN A 114 -5.59 -0.62 -13.55
CA ASN A 114 -4.51 -0.78 -12.62
C ASN A 114 -3.18 -0.26 -13.19
N THR A 115 -2.94 -0.34 -14.51
CA THR A 115 -1.71 0.17 -15.14
C THR A 115 -1.57 1.68 -14.97
N LYS A 116 -2.57 2.47 -15.38
CA LYS A 116 -2.55 3.93 -15.23
C LYS A 116 -2.44 4.36 -13.76
N PHE A 117 -3.12 3.64 -12.87
CA PHE A 117 -3.03 3.90 -11.43
C PHE A 117 -1.63 3.62 -10.87
N ILE A 118 -0.95 2.56 -11.32
CA ILE A 118 0.44 2.29 -10.96
C ILE A 118 1.38 3.38 -11.46
N GLU A 119 1.25 3.81 -12.72
CA GLU A 119 2.10 4.87 -13.29
C GLU A 119 2.01 6.15 -12.46
N GLU A 120 0.79 6.58 -12.17
CA GLU A 120 0.51 7.72 -11.31
C GLU A 120 1.10 7.52 -9.89
N LEU A 121 0.90 6.35 -9.29
CA LEU A 121 1.53 6.01 -8.00
C LEU A 121 3.07 6.06 -8.06
N GLN A 122 3.70 5.62 -9.15
CA GLN A 122 5.16 5.73 -9.33
C GLN A 122 5.62 7.20 -9.44
N LEU A 123 4.81 8.09 -10.01
CA LEU A 123 5.11 9.52 -10.04
C LEU A 123 5.08 10.11 -8.63
N VAL A 124 4.02 9.84 -7.85
CA VAL A 124 3.95 10.35 -6.47
C VAL A 124 4.97 9.70 -5.54
N ARG A 125 5.41 8.47 -5.86
CA ARG A 125 6.54 7.82 -5.17
C ARG A 125 7.81 8.67 -5.27
N LYS A 126 8.09 9.30 -6.41
CA LYS A 126 9.27 10.16 -6.60
C LYS A 126 9.25 11.41 -5.72
N VAL A 127 8.06 11.89 -5.33
CA VAL A 127 7.86 13.09 -4.51
C VAL A 127 7.51 12.80 -3.05
N GLY A 128 7.87 11.60 -2.55
CA GLY A 128 7.87 11.30 -1.11
C GLY A 128 6.75 10.42 -0.57
N LEU A 129 5.92 9.84 -1.44
CA LEU A 129 4.87 8.90 -1.00
C LEU A 129 5.46 7.56 -0.50
N ASN A 130 5.35 7.32 0.80
CA ASN A 130 5.55 6.03 1.44
C ASN A 130 4.21 5.31 1.58
N TRP A 131 4.18 4.01 1.29
CA TRP A 131 2.94 3.23 1.20
C TRP A 131 2.90 2.14 2.26
N LEU A 132 1.78 2.09 2.98
CA LEU A 132 1.43 1.08 3.98
C LEU A 132 0.16 0.36 3.54
N GLY A 133 0.32 -0.70 2.75
CA GLY A 133 -0.81 -1.42 2.16
C GLY A 133 -1.29 -2.62 2.95
N ASP A 134 -2.60 -2.88 2.96
CA ASP A 134 -3.14 -4.18 3.40
C ASP A 134 -3.92 -4.91 2.29
N GLY A 135 -3.61 -6.20 2.11
CA GLY A 135 -4.29 -7.12 1.19
C GLY A 135 -3.68 -7.24 -0.21
N ILE A 136 -3.25 -8.45 -0.58
CA ILE A 136 -2.71 -8.75 -1.93
C ILE A 136 -3.40 -9.96 -2.57
N ASN A 137 -4.13 -10.77 -1.80
CA ASN A 137 -4.82 -11.96 -2.32
C ASN A 137 -6.01 -11.65 -3.24
N ARG A 138 -6.28 -10.39 -3.53
CA ARG A 138 -7.36 -9.93 -4.42
C ARG A 138 -6.85 -9.04 -5.55
N ILE A 139 -5.54 -8.91 -5.73
CA ILE A 139 -4.94 -8.13 -6.81
C ILE A 139 -4.43 -9.10 -7.87
N ASP A 140 -4.43 -8.70 -9.14
CA ASP A 140 -3.76 -9.44 -10.20
C ASP A 140 -2.24 -9.24 -10.09
N LYS A 141 -1.52 -10.34 -9.86
CA LYS A 141 -0.06 -10.36 -9.71
C LYS A 141 0.68 -9.97 -10.99
N ARG A 142 0.04 -9.99 -12.16
CA ARG A 142 0.65 -9.47 -13.39
C ARG A 142 0.81 -7.95 -13.36
N ILE A 143 0.03 -7.29 -12.51
CA ILE A 143 -0.07 -5.84 -12.48
C ILE A 143 0.67 -5.29 -11.27
N VAL A 144 0.29 -5.71 -10.07
CA VAL A 144 1.01 -5.36 -8.84
C VAL A 144 1.72 -6.60 -8.33
N ASN A 145 3.05 -6.58 -8.43
CA ASN A 145 3.91 -7.68 -8.02
C ASN A 145 5.02 -7.22 -7.07
N GLU A 146 5.86 -8.17 -6.67
CA GLU A 146 6.91 -7.98 -5.67
C GLU A 146 7.94 -6.91 -6.06
N THR A 147 8.13 -6.61 -7.35
CA THR A 147 9.06 -5.55 -7.81
C THR A 147 8.60 -4.14 -7.46
N HIS A 148 7.30 -3.96 -7.17
CA HIS A 148 6.75 -2.67 -6.79
C HIS A 148 6.97 -2.34 -5.31
N PHE A 149 7.25 -3.36 -4.49
CA PHE A 149 7.38 -3.22 -3.04
C PHE A 149 8.83 -3.42 -2.58
N ASP A 150 9.19 -2.75 -1.49
CA ASP A 150 10.50 -2.91 -0.84
C ASP A 150 10.54 -4.13 0.08
N GLY A 151 9.37 -4.54 0.58
CA GLY A 151 9.22 -5.70 1.43
C GLY A 151 7.75 -6.03 1.70
N LYS A 152 7.54 -7.23 2.22
CA LYS A 152 6.22 -7.80 2.47
C LYS A 152 6.11 -8.32 3.89
N PHE A 153 5.09 -7.90 4.60
CA PHE A 153 4.69 -8.51 5.85
C PHE A 153 3.63 -9.59 5.59
N ARG A 154 3.66 -10.67 6.36
CA ARG A 154 2.65 -11.72 6.31
C ARG A 154 2.15 -12.06 7.72
N LYS A 155 0.85 -11.94 7.94
CA LYS A 155 0.16 -12.47 9.11
C LYS A 155 -0.05 -13.96 8.92
N VAL A 156 0.67 -14.75 9.71
CA VAL A 156 0.81 -16.20 9.51
C VAL A 156 -0.43 -16.99 9.92
N SER A 157 -1.17 -16.52 10.92
CA SER A 157 -2.30 -17.25 11.49
C SER A 157 -3.39 -16.31 12.00
N ILE A 158 -4.64 -16.77 11.92
CA ILE A 158 -5.80 -16.10 12.54
C ILE A 158 -5.78 -16.33 14.06
N MET A 159 -5.31 -17.49 14.51
CA MET A 159 -5.20 -17.84 15.93
C MET A 159 -4.01 -17.16 16.64
N ARG A 160 -3.02 -16.70 15.85
CA ARG A 160 -1.83 -15.99 16.35
C ARG A 160 -1.67 -14.65 15.65
N PRO A 161 -2.60 -13.69 15.89
CA PRO A 161 -2.53 -12.35 15.32
C PRO A 161 -1.38 -11.53 15.90
N ASP A 162 -0.70 -12.03 16.92
CA ASP A 162 0.51 -11.47 17.54
C ASP A 162 1.80 -11.83 16.78
N ILE A 163 1.73 -12.68 15.74
CA ILE A 163 2.90 -13.11 14.95
C ILE A 163 2.81 -12.58 13.52
N ALA A 164 3.93 -12.10 12.98
CA ALA A 164 4.08 -11.79 11.56
C ALA A 164 5.47 -12.21 11.05
N THR A 165 5.60 -12.43 9.76
CA THR A 165 6.91 -12.48 9.10
C THR A 165 7.10 -11.25 8.24
N TYR A 166 8.33 -10.75 8.17
CA TYR A 166 8.75 -9.71 7.23
C TYR A 166 9.74 -10.30 6.25
N HIS A 167 9.41 -10.22 4.97
CA HIS A 167 10.27 -10.62 3.87
C HIS A 167 10.83 -9.37 3.18
N ASN A 168 12.15 -9.23 3.20
CA ASN A 168 12.85 -8.14 2.53
C ASN A 168 13.26 -8.58 1.12
N TYR A 169 12.64 -7.98 0.09
CA TYR A 169 12.89 -8.35 -1.30
C TYR A 169 14.30 -8.02 -1.77
N SER A 170 14.93 -6.95 -1.25
CA SER A 170 16.29 -6.56 -1.63
C SER A 170 17.37 -7.52 -1.14
N SER A 171 17.17 -8.14 0.03
CA SER A 171 18.15 -9.06 0.63
C SER A 171 17.73 -10.51 0.59
N ASN A 172 16.52 -10.80 0.07
CA ASN A 172 15.86 -12.11 0.12
C ASN A 172 15.90 -12.76 1.53
N ARG A 173 15.71 -11.94 2.58
CA ARG A 173 15.74 -12.41 3.98
C ARG A 173 14.37 -12.31 4.60
N THR A 174 14.02 -13.31 5.40
CA THR A 174 12.79 -13.37 6.17
C THR A 174 13.09 -13.28 7.66
N VAL A 175 12.35 -12.44 8.37
CA VAL A 175 12.41 -12.28 9.82
C VAL A 175 11.05 -12.58 10.41
N THR A 176 11.00 -13.39 11.47
CA THR A 176 9.76 -13.63 12.23
C THR A 176 9.69 -12.68 13.41
N ILE A 177 8.52 -12.08 13.60
CA ILE A 177 8.21 -11.09 14.62
C ILE A 177 7.13 -11.67 15.52
N HIS A 178 7.37 -11.68 16.82
CA HIS A 178 6.48 -12.24 17.84
C HIS A 178 5.96 -11.15 18.79
N ASN A 179 4.87 -11.46 19.50
CA ASN A 179 4.27 -10.59 20.53
C ASN A 179 3.99 -9.16 20.03
N ILE A 180 3.49 -9.07 18.79
CA ILE A 180 3.05 -7.81 18.20
C ILE A 180 1.84 -7.32 18.99
N LYS A 181 1.97 -6.14 19.58
CA LYS A 181 0.85 -5.47 20.25
C LYS A 181 -0.18 -5.01 19.21
N PRO A 182 -1.48 -5.07 19.53
CA PRO A 182 -2.50 -4.49 18.68
C PRO A 182 -2.31 -2.98 18.58
N THR A 183 -2.82 -2.38 17.50
CA THR A 183 -2.92 -0.92 17.40
C THR A 183 -3.86 -0.36 18.47
N THR A 184 -3.59 0.86 18.92
CA THR A 184 -4.51 1.63 19.81
C THR A 184 -5.50 2.48 19.02
N LEU A 185 -5.32 2.58 17.70
CA LEU A 185 -6.18 3.34 16.80
C LEU A 185 -7.55 2.67 16.64
N THR A 186 -8.60 3.48 16.56
CA THR A 186 -9.98 3.02 16.28
C THR A 186 -10.30 3.24 14.82
N TYR A 187 -10.92 2.26 14.15
CA TYR A 187 -11.18 2.31 12.70
C TYR A 187 -12.35 1.40 12.29
N ASN A 188 -12.99 1.72 11.16
CA ASN A 188 -13.94 0.84 10.47
C ASN A 188 -13.57 0.75 8.98
N THR A 189 -13.05 -0.39 8.52
CA THR A 189 -12.61 -0.53 7.12
C THR A 189 -13.76 -0.57 6.11
N TRP A 190 -15.01 -0.73 6.56
CA TRP A 190 -16.17 -0.61 5.68
C TRP A 190 -16.36 0.82 5.16
N GLU A 191 -15.89 1.82 5.90
CA GLU A 191 -15.91 3.24 5.55
C GLU A 191 -14.60 3.66 4.85
N SER A 192 -14.08 2.76 4.02
CA SER A 192 -12.92 3.04 3.18
C SER A 192 -13.37 3.54 1.80
N CYS A 193 -12.81 4.66 1.36
CA CYS A 193 -12.96 5.11 0.00
C CYS A 193 -12.22 4.17 -0.95
N ASN A 194 -12.80 3.97 -2.12
CA ASN A 194 -12.10 3.40 -3.27
C ASN A 194 -11.51 4.59 -4.02
N PHE A 195 -10.24 4.50 -4.40
CA PHE A 195 -9.64 5.45 -5.32
C PHE A 195 -10.26 5.21 -6.69
N TYR A 196 -11.39 5.84 -6.95
CA TYR A 196 -11.91 5.95 -8.30
C TYR A 196 -11.07 7.03 -8.97
N MET A 197 -10.23 6.66 -9.93
CA MET A 197 -10.00 7.62 -11.01
C MET A 197 -11.39 7.92 -11.58
N GLU A 198 -11.74 9.19 -11.72
CA GLU A 198 -13.02 9.61 -12.32
C GLU A 198 -13.35 8.67 -13.48
N PRO A 199 -14.62 8.25 -13.65
CA PRO A 199 -15.01 7.68 -14.93
C PRO A 199 -14.51 8.66 -15.98
N GLN A 200 -13.66 8.21 -16.91
CA GLN A 200 -13.52 9.00 -18.12
C GLN A 200 -14.94 9.17 -18.62
N THR A 201 -15.38 10.42 -18.64
CA THR A 201 -16.68 10.87 -19.05
C THR A 201 -17.08 10.11 -20.30
N GLU A 202 -18.04 9.21 -20.15
CA GLU A 202 -18.72 8.45 -21.20
C GLU A 202 -17.83 7.63 -22.14
N ASP A 203 -18.39 6.56 -22.68
CA ASP A 203 -17.82 5.82 -23.80
C ASP A 203 -17.75 6.73 -25.04
N THR A 204 -16.85 7.71 -25.06
CA THR A 204 -16.37 8.24 -26.34
C THR A 204 -15.27 7.32 -26.81
N ASP A 205 -15.43 6.81 -28.04
CA ASP A 205 -14.50 5.97 -28.79
C ASP A 205 -13.04 6.46 -28.71
N ILE A 206 -12.35 6.16 -27.60
CA ILE A 206 -10.91 6.24 -27.55
C ILE A 206 -10.42 4.99 -28.28
N PRO A 207 -9.84 5.11 -29.49
CA PRO A 207 -9.33 3.95 -30.19
C PRO A 207 -8.29 3.28 -29.28
N LEU A 208 -8.59 2.04 -28.88
CA LEU A 208 -7.67 1.19 -28.15
C LEU A 208 -6.36 1.15 -28.97
N ASN A 209 -5.27 1.71 -28.43
CA ASN A 209 -3.98 1.57 -29.08
C ASN A 209 -3.63 0.07 -29.22
N ALA A 210 -2.69 -0.26 -30.11
CA ALA A 210 -2.37 -1.66 -30.45
C ALA A 210 -2.11 -2.53 -29.19
N ASP A 211 -1.50 -1.96 -28.16
CA ASP A 211 -1.20 -2.65 -26.90
C ASP A 211 -2.47 -3.03 -26.11
N HIS A 212 -3.49 -2.17 -26.11
CA HIS A 212 -4.77 -2.47 -25.48
C HIS A 212 -5.56 -3.54 -26.24
N GLN A 213 -5.46 -3.59 -27.57
CA GLN A 213 -6.07 -4.69 -28.34
C GLN A 213 -5.39 -6.04 -28.03
N ILE A 214 -4.07 -6.05 -27.86
CA ILE A 214 -3.31 -7.26 -27.49
C ILE A 214 -3.75 -7.77 -26.12
N VAL A 215 -3.89 -6.90 -25.12
CA VAL A 215 -4.37 -7.30 -23.78
C VAL A 215 -5.80 -7.82 -23.82
N LYS A 216 -6.68 -7.20 -24.61
CA LYS A 216 -8.08 -7.64 -24.79
C LYS A 216 -8.16 -9.00 -25.47
N GLN A 217 -7.32 -9.26 -26.47
CA GLN A 217 -7.18 -10.57 -27.12
C GLN A 217 -6.66 -11.63 -26.15
N TYR A 218 -5.66 -11.31 -25.33
CA TYR A 218 -5.13 -12.22 -24.30
C TYR A 218 -6.15 -12.61 -23.23
N LEU A 219 -7.05 -11.69 -22.87
CA LEU A 219 -8.12 -11.94 -21.90
C LEU A 219 -9.31 -12.68 -22.52
N ALA A 220 -9.64 -12.39 -23.79
CA ALA A 220 -10.67 -13.11 -24.55
C ALA A 220 -10.26 -14.55 -24.86
N ALA A 221 -8.95 -14.83 -24.99
CA ALA A 221 -8.38 -16.16 -25.12
C ALA A 221 -8.29 -16.93 -23.79
N GLY A 222 -8.96 -16.47 -22.73
CA GLY A 222 -8.86 -17.05 -21.40
C GLY A 222 -9.07 -18.57 -21.35
N CYS A 223 -8.25 -19.24 -20.54
CA CYS A 223 -8.52 -20.57 -19.99
C CYS A 223 -8.62 -21.74 -20.98
N SER A 224 -7.48 -22.17 -21.53
CA SER A 224 -7.19 -23.61 -21.62
C SER A 224 -6.12 -23.97 -20.58
N ILE A 225 -6.53 -24.17 -19.33
CA ILE A 225 -5.70 -24.95 -18.41
C ILE A 225 -5.81 -26.39 -18.91
N ALA A 226 -4.76 -26.85 -19.59
CA ALA A 226 -4.59 -28.27 -19.87
C ALA A 226 -4.55 -29.00 -18.52
N LYS A 227 -5.56 -29.84 -18.27
CA LYS A 227 -5.43 -30.91 -17.30
C LYS A 227 -4.47 -31.94 -17.92
N THR A 228 -3.29 -32.06 -17.34
CA THR A 228 -2.45 -33.27 -17.39
C THR A 228 -2.27 -33.76 -15.98
#